data_AF-A0A7S2QKZ1-F1
#
_entry.id   AF-A0A7S2QKZ1-F1
#
_cell.length_a   1.000
_cell.length_b   1.000
_cell.length_c   1.000
_cell.angle_alpha   90.00
_cell.angle_beta   90.00
_cell.angle_gamma   90.00
#
_symmetry.space_group_name_H-M   'P 1'
#
loop_
_entity.id
_entity.type
_entity.pdbx_description
1 polymer ?
#
loop_
_entity_poly.entity_id
_entity_poly.type
_entity_poly.pdbx_seq_one_letter_code
_entity_poly.pdbx_strand_id
1 'polypeptide(L)'
;DALRFTEAEFRGDSELVLRAIRSDGTALRYVGEAMRGDRDFVLAALRANSEALPYVPIELWRDQDFAQRVLDASGDAWRFAPQTLRDERSFLLAALRSPASGEALACVAETLWSDQSFVLEAVEANPRALG
;
A
#
# COMPACT_ATOMS: atom_id res chain seq x y z
N ASP A 1 31.86 2.04 -19.12
CA ASP A 1 31.16 3.07 -18.31
C ASP A 1 29.77 3.46 -18.80
N ALA A 2 28.89 2.52 -19.17
CA ALA A 2 27.50 2.87 -19.57
C ALA A 2 26.53 2.93 -18.37
N LEU A 3 26.78 2.14 -17.32
CA LEU A 3 25.87 1.98 -16.17
C LEU A 3 25.79 3.21 -15.25
N ARG A 4 26.86 4.02 -15.19
CA ARG A 4 26.93 5.17 -14.30
C ARG A 4 26.16 6.38 -14.83
N PHE A 5 26.02 6.48 -16.15
CA PHE A 5 25.19 7.50 -16.81
C PHE A 5 23.70 7.16 -16.68
N THR A 6 23.33 5.89 -16.84
CA THR A 6 21.92 5.46 -16.67
C THR A 6 21.40 5.63 -15.25
N GLU A 7 22.24 5.45 -14.22
CA GLU A 7 21.81 5.62 -12.82
C GLU A 7 21.58 7.09 -12.46
N ALA A 8 22.41 8.00 -12.97
CA ALA A 8 22.25 9.44 -12.75
C ALA A 8 21.03 9.99 -13.49
N GLU A 9 20.82 9.58 -14.74
CA GLU A 9 19.63 9.94 -15.53
C GLU A 9 18.35 9.38 -14.87
N PHE A 10 18.35 8.11 -14.46
CA PHE A 10 17.22 7.50 -13.77
C PHE A 10 16.91 8.17 -12.42
N ARG A 11 17.93 8.58 -11.64
CA ARG A 11 17.72 9.35 -10.41
C ARG A 11 17.18 10.75 -10.69
N GLY A 12 17.68 11.41 -11.73
CA GLY A 12 17.20 12.72 -12.17
C GLY A 12 15.73 12.69 -12.58
N ASP A 13 15.36 11.67 -13.35
CA ASP A 13 13.96 11.42 -13.75
C ASP A 13 13.09 11.08 -12.54
N SER A 14 13.58 10.24 -11.62
CA SER A 14 12.88 9.91 -10.38
C SER A 14 12.60 11.15 -9.52
N GLU A 15 13.57 12.05 -9.36
CA GLU A 15 13.37 13.27 -8.57
C GLU A 15 12.35 14.21 -9.24
N LEU A 16 12.41 14.35 -10.56
CA LEU A 16 11.45 15.16 -11.32
C LEU A 16 10.03 14.59 -11.20
N VAL A 17 9.88 13.28 -11.31
CA VAL A 17 8.59 12.61 -11.14
C VAL A 17 8.09 12.72 -9.70
N LEU A 18 8.94 12.58 -8.68
CA LEU A 18 8.55 12.75 -7.28
C LEU A 18 8.07 14.18 -6.98
N ARG A 19 8.66 15.20 -7.62
CA ARG A 19 8.17 16.59 -7.54
C ARG A 19 6.78 16.73 -8.18
N ALA A 20 6.54 16.06 -9.31
CA ALA A 20 5.22 16.03 -9.93
C ALA A 20 4.19 15.34 -9.02
N ILE A 21 4.53 14.16 -8.47
CA ILE A 21 3.66 13.40 -7.55
C ILE A 21 3.34 14.20 -6.28
N ARG A 22 4.32 14.94 -5.74
CA ARG A 22 4.09 15.82 -4.59
C ARG A 22 3.03 16.88 -4.87
N SER A 23 2.95 17.36 -6.11
CA SER A 23 1.96 18.36 -6.53
C SER A 23 0.61 17.74 -6.91
N ASP A 24 0.65 16.54 -7.50
CA ASP A 24 -0.51 15.78 -7.98
C ASP A 24 -0.23 14.27 -7.85
N GLY A 25 -0.86 13.63 -6.86
CA GLY A 25 -0.64 12.20 -6.58
C GLY A 25 -1.02 11.29 -7.75
N THR A 26 -1.88 11.75 -8.66
CA THR A 26 -2.29 11.00 -9.84
C THR A 26 -1.15 10.82 -10.86
N ALA A 27 -0.07 11.61 -10.73
CA ALA A 27 1.10 11.53 -11.59
C ALA A 27 1.72 10.12 -11.61
N LEU A 28 1.60 9.34 -10.51
CA LEU A 28 2.10 7.97 -10.42
C LEU A 28 1.54 7.06 -11.54
N ARG A 29 0.32 7.32 -12.02
CA ARG A 29 -0.33 6.52 -13.08
C ARG A 29 0.26 6.73 -14.48
N TYR A 30 1.11 7.73 -14.67
CA TYR A 30 1.78 8.02 -15.95
C TYR A 30 3.25 7.59 -15.97
N VAL A 31 3.78 7.17 -14.82
CA VAL A 31 5.15 6.69 -14.67
C VAL A 31 5.32 5.37 -15.43
N GLY A 32 6.44 5.19 -16.12
CA GLY A 32 6.74 3.95 -16.86
C GLY A 32 6.81 2.72 -15.94
N GLU A 33 6.59 1.53 -16.51
CA GLU A 33 6.50 0.27 -15.75
C GLU A 33 7.72 -0.01 -14.87
N ALA A 34 8.94 0.29 -15.36
CA ALA A 34 10.17 0.06 -14.61
C ALA A 34 10.20 0.82 -13.27
N MET A 35 9.79 2.09 -13.27
CA MET A 35 9.72 2.91 -12.06
C MET A 35 8.49 2.59 -11.23
N ARG A 36 7.36 2.23 -11.86
CA ARG A 36 6.14 1.85 -11.15
C ARG A 36 6.26 0.50 -10.43
N GLY A 37 7.11 -0.39 -10.94
CA GLY A 37 7.49 -1.64 -10.28
C GLY A 37 8.62 -1.49 -9.25
N ASP A 38 9.28 -0.33 -9.19
CA ASP A 38 10.32 -0.07 -8.20
C ASP A 38 9.67 0.25 -6.84
N ARG A 39 9.82 -0.70 -5.91
CA ARG A 39 9.28 -0.64 -4.56
C ARG A 39 9.70 0.62 -3.81
N ASP A 40 10.99 0.98 -3.89
CA ASP A 40 11.53 2.08 -3.11
C ASP A 40 11.11 3.42 -3.69
N PHE A 41 11.01 3.52 -5.02
CA PHE A 41 10.42 4.67 -5.70
C PHE A 41 8.95 4.85 -5.32
N VAL A 42 8.14 3.79 -5.38
CA VAL A 42 6.70 3.89 -5.04
C VAL A 42 6.52 4.26 -3.57
N LEU A 43 7.30 3.70 -2.64
CA LEU A 43 7.27 4.14 -1.24
C LEU A 43 7.63 5.62 -1.08
N ALA A 44 8.61 6.12 -1.83
CA ALA A 44 8.95 7.54 -1.84
C ALA A 44 7.80 8.40 -2.41
N ALA A 45 7.12 7.93 -3.46
CA ALA A 45 5.95 8.59 -4.04
C ALA A 45 4.80 8.69 -3.05
N LEU A 46 4.48 7.60 -2.33
CA LEU A 46 3.43 7.58 -1.30
C LEU A 46 3.74 8.50 -0.12
N ARG A 47 5.02 8.60 0.27
CA ARG A 47 5.47 9.58 1.28
C ARG A 47 5.38 11.02 0.79
N ALA A 48 5.56 11.25 -0.51
CA ALA A 48 5.45 12.58 -1.10
C ALA A 48 3.99 13.04 -1.23
N ASN A 49 3.08 12.13 -1.59
CA ASN A 49 1.65 12.37 -1.63
C ASN A 49 0.86 11.05 -1.47
N SER A 50 0.07 10.95 -0.40
CA SER A 50 -0.79 9.78 -0.14
C SER A 50 -1.93 9.63 -1.15
N GLU A 51 -2.28 10.67 -1.91
CA GLU A 51 -3.24 10.57 -3.03
C GLU A 51 -2.74 9.70 -4.18
N ALA A 52 -1.45 9.33 -4.20
CA ALA A 52 -0.89 8.40 -5.17
C ALA A 52 -1.25 6.93 -4.89
N LEU A 53 -1.71 6.62 -3.68
CA LEU A 53 -1.99 5.28 -3.19
C LEU A 53 -3.02 4.46 -4.03
N PRO A 54 -4.08 5.05 -4.60
CA PRO A 54 -4.98 4.35 -5.54
C PRO A 54 -4.29 3.89 -6.84
N TYR A 55 -3.13 4.43 -7.18
CA TYR A 55 -2.40 4.14 -8.43
C TYR A 55 -1.24 3.16 -8.24
N VAL A 56 -1.08 2.61 -7.04
CA VAL A 56 -0.10 1.58 -6.74
C VAL A 56 -0.47 0.28 -7.47
N PRO A 57 0.45 -0.36 -8.20
CA PRO A 57 0.21 -1.64 -8.87
C PRO A 57 -0.19 -2.74 -7.89
N ILE A 58 -1.07 -3.64 -8.34
CA ILE A 58 -1.50 -4.81 -7.56
C ILE A 58 -0.33 -5.75 -7.25
N GLU A 59 0.68 -5.79 -8.12
CA GLU A 59 1.89 -6.58 -7.95
C GLU A 59 2.66 -6.17 -6.69
N LEU A 60 2.73 -4.87 -6.40
CA LEU A 60 3.35 -4.37 -5.17
C LEU A 60 2.48 -4.64 -3.94
N TRP A 61 1.15 -4.56 -4.08
CA TRP A 61 0.25 -4.96 -2.98
C TRP A 61 0.34 -6.44 -2.62
N ARG A 62 0.77 -7.30 -3.56
CA ARG A 62 1.04 -8.72 -3.31
C ARG A 62 2.38 -8.97 -2.63
N ASP A 63 3.29 -8.01 -2.64
CA ASP A 63 4.49 -8.05 -1.82
C ASP A 63 4.10 -7.73 -0.36
N GLN A 64 4.26 -8.72 0.51
CA GLN A 64 3.88 -8.62 1.91
C GLN A 64 4.68 -7.55 2.67
N ASP A 65 5.98 -7.38 2.40
CA ASP A 65 6.82 -6.37 3.06
C ASP A 65 6.41 -4.97 2.58
N PHE A 66 6.15 -4.80 1.29
CA PHE A 66 5.64 -3.53 0.77
C PHE A 66 4.27 -3.19 1.35
N ALA A 67 3.30 -4.10 1.26
CA ALA A 67 1.95 -3.89 1.77
C ALA A 67 1.96 -3.54 3.26
N GLN A 68 2.74 -4.28 4.06
CA GLN A 68 2.87 -4.00 5.49
C GLN A 68 3.41 -2.59 5.74
N ARG A 69 4.49 -2.17 5.05
CA ARG A 69 5.04 -0.82 5.20
C ARG A 69 4.04 0.27 4.83
N VAL A 70 3.23 0.05 3.81
CA VAL A 70 2.19 0.99 3.39
C VAL A 70 1.08 1.08 4.45
N LEU A 71 0.64 -0.06 4.99
CA LEU A 71 -0.38 -0.16 6.03
C LEU A 71 0.10 0.38 7.39
N ASP A 72 1.39 0.26 7.69
CA ASP A 72 2.01 0.83 8.89
C ASP A 72 2.15 2.35 8.76
N ALA A 73 2.44 2.85 7.55
CA ALA A 73 2.57 4.28 7.29
C ALA A 73 1.23 5.01 7.22
N SER A 74 0.17 4.34 6.75
CA SER A 74 -1.18 4.88 6.68
C SER A 74 -2.20 3.80 6.98
N GLY A 75 -2.86 3.95 8.14
CA GLY A 75 -3.88 3.02 8.63
C GLY A 75 -5.08 2.86 7.69
N ASP A 76 -5.38 3.87 6.87
CA ASP A 76 -6.46 3.85 5.88
C ASP A 76 -6.02 3.33 4.51
N ALA A 77 -4.73 3.02 4.34
CA ALA A 77 -4.20 2.59 3.04
C ALA A 77 -4.87 1.32 2.52
N TRP A 78 -5.32 0.45 3.44
CA TRP A 78 -6.01 -0.78 3.09
C TRP A 78 -7.25 -0.53 2.21
N ARG A 79 -7.96 0.61 2.35
CA ARG A 79 -9.16 0.96 1.56
C ARG A 79 -8.88 1.11 0.06
N PHE A 80 -7.63 1.43 -0.27
CA PHE A 80 -7.17 1.63 -1.63
C PHE A 80 -6.49 0.40 -2.22
N ALA A 81 -6.28 -0.64 -1.41
CA ALA A 81 -5.87 -1.93 -1.94
C ALA A 81 -6.96 -2.46 -2.90
N PRO A 82 -6.56 -3.14 -3.99
CA PRO A 82 -7.49 -3.77 -4.93
C PRO A 82 -8.53 -4.62 -4.19
N GLN A 83 -9.79 -4.58 -4.66
CA GLN A 83 -10.89 -5.29 -4.02
C GLN A 83 -10.60 -6.78 -3.84
N THR A 84 -9.95 -7.40 -4.83
CA THR A 84 -9.53 -8.81 -4.78
C THR A 84 -8.64 -9.11 -3.58
N LEU A 85 -7.75 -8.19 -3.17
CA LEU A 85 -6.91 -8.36 -1.98
C LEU A 85 -7.66 -7.99 -0.69
N ARG A 86 -8.60 -7.05 -0.75
CA ARG A 86 -9.44 -6.71 0.41
C ARG A 86 -10.39 -7.85 0.81
N ASP A 87 -10.72 -8.75 -0.12
CA ASP A 87 -11.50 -9.95 0.17
C ASP A 87 -10.61 -11.15 0.59
N GLU A 88 -9.28 -11.02 0.51
CA GLU A 88 -8.34 -12.07 0.91
C GLU A 88 -8.08 -12.04 2.43
N ARG A 89 -8.39 -13.17 3.10
CA ARG A 89 -8.17 -13.35 4.55
C ARG A 89 -6.75 -13.00 4.98
N SER A 90 -5.75 -13.47 4.24
CA SER A 90 -4.33 -13.25 4.54
C SER A 90 -3.95 -11.77 4.57
N PHE A 91 -4.43 -11.01 3.59
CA PHE A 91 -4.20 -9.58 3.50
C PHE A 91 -4.91 -8.82 4.62
N LEU A 92 -6.16 -9.17 4.92
CA LEU A 92 -6.92 -8.59 6.02
C LEU A 92 -6.24 -8.81 7.38
N LEU A 93 -5.75 -10.02 7.65
CA LEU A 93 -4.99 -10.31 8.88
C LEU A 93 -3.67 -9.53 8.96
N ALA A 94 -3.00 -9.30 7.83
CA ALA A 94 -1.81 -8.45 7.79
C ALA A 94 -2.15 -6.99 8.09
N ALA A 95 -3.23 -6.46 7.50
CA ALA A 95 -3.74 -5.13 7.80
C ALA A 95 -4.11 -4.98 9.28
N LEU A 96 -4.75 -5.97 9.88
CA LEU A 96 -5.15 -5.96 11.29
C LEU A 96 -3.99 -5.86 12.27
N ARG A 97 -2.84 -6.45 11.94
CA ARG A 97 -1.62 -6.36 12.76
C ARG A 97 -1.05 -4.94 12.83
N SER A 98 -1.35 -4.09 11.85
CA SER A 98 -0.93 -2.69 11.91
C SER A 98 -1.79 -1.93 12.93
N PRO A 99 -1.17 -1.22 13.89
CA PRO A 99 -1.88 -0.46 14.90
C PRO A 99 -2.64 0.74 14.33
N ALA A 100 -2.35 1.15 13.10
CA ALA A 100 -3.00 2.24 12.41
C ALA A 100 -4.37 1.84 11.81
N SER A 101 -4.64 0.53 11.68
CA SER A 101 -5.80 -0.02 10.96
C SER A 101 -7.09 -0.11 11.79
N GLY A 102 -7.26 0.73 12.82
CA GLY A 102 -8.39 0.63 13.76
C GLY A 102 -9.76 0.63 13.09
N GLU A 103 -9.91 1.33 11.96
CA GLU A 103 -11.16 1.39 11.19
C GLU A 103 -11.29 0.34 10.09
N ALA A 104 -10.26 -0.49 9.85
CA ALA A 104 -10.26 -1.44 8.76
C ALA A 104 -11.42 -2.44 8.87
N LEU A 105 -11.79 -2.79 10.09
CA LEU A 105 -12.84 -3.75 10.42
C LEU A 105 -14.26 -3.26 10.19
N ALA A 106 -14.51 -1.96 10.32
CA ALA A 106 -15.84 -1.38 10.08
C ALA A 106 -16.30 -1.55 8.61
N CYS A 107 -15.35 -1.78 7.70
CA CYS A 107 -15.59 -1.90 6.27
C CYS A 107 -15.27 -3.29 5.70
N VAL A 108 -14.91 -4.28 6.54
CA VAL A 108 -14.80 -5.68 6.11
C VAL A 108 -16.21 -6.23 5.86
N ALA A 109 -16.38 -7.01 4.79
CA ALA A 109 -17.66 -7.60 4.42
C ALA A 109 -18.29 -8.36 5.60
N GLU A 110 -19.61 -8.18 5.83
CA GLU A 110 -20.39 -8.91 6.85
C GLU A 110 -20.22 -10.44 6.78
N THR A 111 -19.85 -10.95 5.60
CA THR A 111 -19.58 -12.37 5.35
C THR A 111 -18.37 -12.90 6.11
N LEU A 112 -17.31 -12.11 6.29
CA LEU A 112 -16.13 -12.50 7.07
C LEU A 112 -16.35 -12.35 8.57
N TRP A 113 -17.22 -11.43 8.98
CA TRP A 113 -17.73 -11.35 10.36
C TRP A 113 -18.56 -12.57 10.77
N SER A 114 -19.12 -13.27 9.80
CA SER A 114 -19.84 -14.52 10.05
C SER A 114 -18.90 -15.71 10.27
N ASP A 115 -17.60 -15.59 9.93
CA ASP A 115 -16.59 -16.60 10.23
C ASP A 115 -15.98 -16.37 11.62
N GLN A 116 -16.41 -17.19 12.58
CA GLN A 116 -15.92 -17.13 13.96
C GLN A 116 -14.39 -17.33 14.07
N SER A 117 -13.78 -18.11 13.17
CA SER A 117 -12.33 -18.31 13.16
C SER A 117 -11.61 -17.03 12.73
N PHE A 118 -12.13 -16.32 11.74
CA PHE A 118 -11.58 -15.03 11.34
C PHE A 118 -11.67 -14.01 12.47
N VAL A 119 -12.83 -13.91 13.12
CA VAL A 119 -13.04 -12.96 14.23
C VAL A 119 -12.05 -13.22 15.35
N LEU A 120 -11.83 -14.48 15.75
CA LEU A 120 -10.86 -14.81 16.80
C LEU A 120 -9.43 -14.42 16.41
N GLU A 121 -8.98 -14.75 15.20
CA GLU A 121 -7.66 -14.36 14.70
C GLU A 121 -7.49 -12.84 14.62
N ALA A 122 -8.55 -12.11 14.26
CA ALA A 122 -8.55 -10.67 14.20
C ALA A 122 -8.40 -10.03 15.59
N VAL A 123 -9.09 -10.56 16.61
CA VAL A 123 -8.94 -10.10 18.01
C VAL A 123 -7.55 -10.41 18.54
N GLU A 124 -7.02 -11.60 18.26
CA GLU A 124 -5.66 -11.98 18.65
C GLU A 124 -4.61 -11.08 17.98
N ALA A 125 -4.80 -10.77 16.69
CA ALA A 125 -3.90 -9.89 15.95
C ALA A 125 -3.95 -8.44 16.46
N ASN A 126 -5.14 -7.95 16.80
CA ASN A 126 -5.33 -6.60 17.31
C ASN A 126 -6.60 -6.49 18.19
N PRO A 127 -6.43 -6.45 19.53
CA PRO A 127 -7.55 -6.37 20.46
C PRO A 127 -8.39 -5.08 20.36
N ARG A 128 -7.84 -4.02 19.75
CA ARG A 128 -8.54 -2.74 19.54
C ARG A 128 -9.33 -2.69 18.25
N ALA A 129 -9.22 -3.73 17.43
CA ALA A 129 -9.83 -3.75 16.12
C ALA A 129 -11.38 -3.88 16.22
N LEU A 130 -11.91 -4.36 17.36
CA LEU A 130 -13.34 -4.44 17.65
C LEU A 130 -13.91 -3.27 18.49
N GLY A 131 -13.07 -2.27 18.84
CA GLY A 131 -13.36 -1.27 19.87
C GLY A 131 -13.85 0.07 19.33
#